data_AF-A0A3N5PIA8-F1
#
_entry.id   AF-A0A3N5PIA8-F1
#
_cell.length_a   1.000
_cell.length_b   1.000
_cell.length_c   1.000
_cell.angle_alpha   90.00
_cell.angle_beta   90.00
_cell.angle_gamma   90.00
#
_symmetry.space_group_name_H-M   'P 1'
#
loop_
_entity.id
_entity.type
_entity.pdbx_description
1 polymer ?
#
loop_
_entity_poly.entity_id
_entity_poly.type
_entity_poly.pdbx_seq_one_letter_code
_entity_poly.pdbx_strand_id
1 'polypeptide(L)' 'MMRWLRCAVKKGMFSDERLISITGMTFFVHKDQVQGDIDHQGKVRVELLKKDNQFWAILPTEDTAIVEVNSDDLEAVGA' A
#
# COMPACT_ATOMS: atom_id res chain seq x y z
N MET A 1 -0.15 9.55 9.65
CA MET A 1 1.07 10.12 8.97
C MET A 1 1.25 9.42 7.64
N MET A 2 1.51 10.13 6.54
CA MET A 2 1.71 9.50 5.22
C MET A 2 3.05 8.76 5.12
N ARG A 3 3.03 7.53 4.59
CA ARG A 3 4.22 6.67 4.35
C ARG A 3 4.08 5.92 3.03
N TRP A 4 5.20 5.51 2.47
CA TRP A 4 5.22 4.48 1.44
C TRP A 4 5.25 3.11 2.11
N LEU A 5 4.43 2.18 1.65
CA LEU A 5 4.40 0.81 2.13
C LEU A 5 4.73 -0.12 0.97
N ARG A 6 5.75 -0.95 1.13
CA ARG A 6 6.18 -1.94 0.16
C ARG A 6 5.06 -2.95 -0.12
N CYS A 7 4.83 -3.23 -1.40
CA CYS A 7 3.80 -4.16 -1.84
C CYS A 7 4.21 -4.82 -3.16
N ALA A 8 3.63 -5.98 -3.49
CA ALA A 8 3.72 -6.49 -4.86
C ALA A 8 2.67 -5.79 -5.73
N VAL A 9 3.05 -5.35 -6.93
CA VAL A 9 2.14 -4.64 -7.85
C VAL A 9 1.76 -5.57 -8.99
N LYS A 10 0.46 -5.68 -9.26
CA LYS A 10 -0.10 -6.42 -10.37
C LYS A 10 -1.04 -5.55 -11.20
N LYS A 11 -1.30 -5.99 -12.43
CA LYS A 11 -2.28 -5.35 -13.30
C LYS A 11 -3.67 -5.40 -12.66
N GLY A 12 -4.33 -4.25 -12.56
CA GLY A 12 -5.73 -4.17 -12.14
C GLY A 12 -6.71 -4.61 -13.23
N MET A 13 -8.00 -4.55 -12.92
CA MET A 13 -9.05 -4.83 -13.91
C MET A 13 -9.17 -3.69 -14.93
N PHE A 14 -9.04 -2.44 -14.46
CA PHE A 14 -9.05 -1.24 -15.29
C PHE A 14 -7.64 -0.65 -15.48
N SER A 15 -7.49 0.25 -16.45
CA SER A 15 -6.17 0.81 -16.84
C SER A 15 -5.61 1.80 -15.82
N ASP A 16 -6.49 2.42 -15.05
CA ASP A 16 -6.26 3.35 -13.95
C ASP A 16 -6.14 2.67 -12.58
N GLU A 17 -6.30 1.35 -12.52
CA GLU A 17 -6.17 0.59 -11.28
C GLU A 17 -4.90 -0.27 -11.22
N ARG A 18 -4.47 -0.55 -10.00
CA ARG A 18 -3.48 -1.57 -9.68
C ARG A 18 -4.02 -2.50 -8.62
N LEU A 19 -3.71 -3.78 -8.76
CA LEU A 19 -3.92 -4.77 -7.72
C LEU A 19 -2.62 -4.84 -6.92
N ILE A 20 -2.65 -4.43 -5.65
CA ILE A 20 -1.50 -4.53 -4.75
C ILE A 20 -1.67 -5.71 -3.80
N SER A 21 -0.56 -6.35 -3.42
CA SER A 21 -0.55 -7.39 -2.39
C SER A 21 0.25 -6.93 -1.17
N ILE A 22 -0.39 -6.97 0.00
CA ILE A 22 0.16 -6.61 1.30
C ILE A 22 -0.23 -7.71 2.28
N THR A 23 0.76 -8.26 2.99
CA THR A 23 0.57 -9.31 4.00
C THR A 23 -0.27 -10.51 3.52
N GLY A 24 -0.22 -10.83 2.22
CA GLY A 24 -0.96 -11.93 1.60
C GLY A 24 -2.41 -11.60 1.19
N MET A 25 -2.88 -10.38 1.48
CA MET A 25 -4.17 -9.85 1.03
C MET A 25 -3.97 -8.95 -0.19
N THR A 26 -4.97 -8.92 -1.07
CA THR A 26 -4.92 -8.11 -2.29
C THR A 26 -5.97 -7.02 -2.30
N PHE A 27 -5.60 -5.83 -2.75
CA PHE A 27 -6.45 -4.64 -2.76
C PHE A 27 -6.37 -3.94 -4.12
N PHE A 28 -7.49 -3.40 -4.59
CA PHE A 28 -7.54 -2.52 -5.75
C PHE A 28 -7.32 -1.09 -5.29
N VAL A 29 -6.37 -0.41 -5.91
CA VAL A 29 -6.06 1.00 -5.64
C VAL A 29 -5.86 1.74 -6.95
N HIS A 30 -6.10 3.04 -6.95
CA HIS A 30 -5.81 3.88 -8.10
C HIS A 30 -4.30 3.87 -8.38
N LYS A 31 -3.90 3.80 -9.65
CA LYS A 31 -2.49 3.71 -10.08
C LYS A 31 -1.65 4.87 -9.54
N ASP A 32 -2.25 6.04 -9.34
CA ASP A 32 -1.56 7.25 -8.87
C ASP A 32 -1.14 7.15 -7.38
N GLN A 33 -1.70 6.19 -6.65
CA GLN A 33 -1.31 5.88 -5.27
C GLN A 33 -0.17 4.87 -5.19
N VAL A 34 0.27 4.31 -6.33
CA VAL A 34 1.25 3.24 -6.40
C VAL A 34 2.46 3.69 -7.20
N GLN A 35 3.66 3.37 -6.71
CA GLN A 35 4.91 3.49 -7.44
C GLN A 35 5.51 2.11 -7.64
N GLY A 36 5.92 1.80 -8.87
CA GLY A 36 6.53 0.53 -9.24
C GLY A 36 5.91 -0.07 -10.49
N ASP A 37 6.63 -1.01 -11.08
CA ASP A 37 6.21 -1.68 -12.31
C ASP A 37 5.27 -2.86 -12.02
N ILE A 38 4.43 -3.19 -13.00
CA ILE A 38 3.57 -4.36 -12.95
C ILE A 38 4.45 -5.62 -12.85
N ASP A 39 3.99 -6.57 -12.05
CA ASP A 39 4.64 -7.85 -11.75
C ASP A 39 6.00 -7.72 -11.02
N HIS A 40 6.25 -6.55 -10.45
CA HIS A 40 7.43 -6.26 -9.63
C HIS A 40 7.03 -5.80 -8.22
N GLN A 41 8.04 -5.69 -7.35
CA GLN A 41 7.88 -5.03 -6.08
C GLN A 41 7.76 -3.52 -6.30
N GLY A 42 6.78 -2.92 -5.66
CA GLY A 42 6.55 -1.48 -5.65
C GLY A 42 6.17 -1.03 -4.25
N LYS A 43 5.50 0.11 -4.20
CA LYS A 43 5.03 0.71 -2.96
C LYS A 43 3.73 1.47 -3.18
N VAL A 44 2.86 1.43 -2.18
CA VAL A 44 1.61 2.19 -2.15
C VAL A 44 1.69 3.25 -1.06
N ARG A 45 1.09 4.41 -1.31
CA ARG A 45 1.00 5.49 -0.32
C ARG A 45 -0.11 5.17 0.66
N VAL A 46 0.21 5.14 1.95
CA VAL A 46 -0.74 4.78 3.03
C VAL A 46 -0.72 5.81 4.15
N GLU A 47 -1.81 5.85 4.91
CA GLU A 47 -1.77 6.47 6.23
C GLU A 47 -1.33 5.48 7.28
N LEU A 48 -0.26 5.81 7.98
CA LEU A 48 0.22 5.02 9.09
C LEU A 48 -0.39 5.49 10.41
N LEU A 49 -0.94 4.52 11.13
CA LEU A 49 -1.36 4.58 12.53
C LEU A 49 -0.41 3.72 13.37
N LYS A 50 -0.04 4.20 14.56
CA LYS A 50 0.72 3.42 15.54
C LYS A 50 -0.11 3.32 16.82
N LYS A 51 -0.36 2.09 17.28
CA LYS A 51 -1.11 1.81 18.52
C LYS A 51 -0.47 0.62 19.23
N ASP A 52 -0.22 0.74 20.53
CA ASP A 52 0.30 -0.36 21.37
C ASP A 52 1.53 -1.08 20.79
N ASN A 53 2.46 -0.28 20.22
CA ASN A 53 3.67 -0.73 19.55
C ASN A 53 3.47 -1.52 18.23
N GLN A 54 2.24 -1.60 17.73
CA GLN A 54 1.91 -2.12 16.40
C GLN A 54 1.70 -1.00 15.38
N PHE A 55 1.93 -1.33 14.11
CA PHE A 55 1.74 -0.44 12.99
C PHE A 55 0.56 -0.92 12.13
N TRP A 56 -0.32 0.03 11.80
CA TRP A 56 -1.49 -0.20 10.98
C TRP A 56 -1.46 0.76 9.80
N ALA A 57 -1.69 0.24 8.61
CA ALA A 57 -1.79 1.03 7.39
C ALA A 57 -3.25 1.16 6.98
N ILE A 58 -3.71 2.39 6.82
CA ILE A 58 -4.96 2.71 6.15
C ILE A 58 -4.65 2.83 4.66
N LEU A 59 -5.24 1.93 3.88
CA LEU A 59 -5.03 1.84 2.44
C LEU A 59 -5.92 2.85 1.69
N PRO A 60 -5.45 3.39 0.55
CA PRO A 60 -6.22 4.30 -0.28
C PRO A 60 -7.21 3.52 -1.17
N THR A 61 -8.01 2.66 -0.55
CA THR A 61 -9.11 1.92 -1.18
C THR A 61 -10.43 2.65 -0.92
N GLU A 62 -11.47 2.38 -1.71
CA GLU A 62 -12.79 3.02 -1.53
C GLU A 62 -13.41 2.70 -0.16
N ASP A 63 -13.19 1.48 0.33
CA ASP A 63 -13.66 1.01 1.63
C ASP A 63 -12.74 1.36 2.80
N THR A 64 -11.61 2.02 2.54
CA THR A 64 -10.62 2.43 3.56
C THR A 64 -10.12 1.24 4.38
N ALA A 65 -9.62 0.21 3.69
CA ALA A 65 -9.14 -1.01 4.34
C ALA A 65 -7.97 -0.70 5.31
N ILE A 66 -8.02 -1.29 6.50
CA ILE A 66 -6.99 -1.14 7.53
C ILE A 66 -6.30 -2.49 7.75
N VAL A 67 -4.99 -2.51 7.57
CA VAL A 67 -4.19 -3.74 7.68
C VAL A 67 -3.03 -3.54 8.65
N GLU A 68 -2.74 -4.56 9.44
CA GLU A 68 -1.51 -4.60 10.25
C GLU A 68 -0.31 -4.77 9.32
N VAL A 69 0.76 -4.02 9.57
CA VAL A 69 1.96 -4.01 8.73
C VAL A 69 3.23 -4.08 9.56
N ASN A 70 4.29 -4.65 8.99
CA ASN A 70 5.61 -4.62 9.59
C ASN A 70 6.26 -3.25 9.33
N SER A 71 6.97 -2.72 10.33
CA SER A 71 7.76 -1.49 10.16
C SER A 71 8.85 -1.60 9.10
N ASP A 72 9.37 -2.79 8.83
CA ASP A 72 10.44 -3.03 7.86
C ASP A 72 9.98 -2.83 6.40
N ASP A 73 8.66 -2.86 6.18
CA ASP A 73 8.04 -2.60 4.88
C ASP A 73 7.69 -1.11 4.68
N LEU A 74 7.91 -0.27 5.69
CA LEU A 74 7.59 1.16 5.65
C LEU A 74 8.79 2.00 5.19
N GLU A 75 8.56 2.80 4.18
CA GLU A 75 9.51 3.78 3.65
C GLU A 75 9.02 5.22 3.92
N ALA A 76 9.98 6.14 4.06
CA ALA A 76 9.65 7.56 4.15
C ALA A 76 9.10 8.08 2.81
N VAL A 77 8.10 8.95 2.86
CA VAL A 77 7.73 9.77 1.70
C VAL A 77 8.89 10.76 1.51
N GLY A 78 9.62 10.66 0.40
CA GLY A 78 10.69 11.60 0.06
C GLY A 78 10.18 13.04 0.15
N ALA A 79 10.96 13.90 0.80
CA ALA A 79 10.69 15.33 0.96
C ALA A 79 10.76 16.08 -0.36
#